data_AF-A0A3B9YMR7-F1
#
_entry.id   AF-A0A3B9YMR7-F1
#
_cell.length_a   1.000
_cell.length_b   1.000
_cell.length_c   1.000
_cell.angle_alpha   90.00
_cell.angle_beta   90.00
_cell.angle_gamma   90.00
#
_symmetry.space_group_name_H-M   'P 1'
#
loop_
_entity.id
_entity.type
_entity.pdbx_description
1 polymer ?
#
loop_
_entity_poly.entity_id
_entity_poly.type
_entity_poly.pdbx_seq_one_letter_code
_entity_poly.pdbx_strand_id
1 'polypeptide(L)'
;GLERFSHIWLLPSFPLNTNTRFVPKVHPPRLRGRSIGLFASRAPQRPNPIGLSLVRLERVEGDTLHLSGVDLVDGTPILDVKPYIPESDCVPGASAGWTEDAPFAAMKVAFEPRALEDIAAAEARLKTSGIRELLTQILSQDIRNPRDKAQNKEGRDLGFFLLDFEARFSVSRGTAAVLRLETGSKMHKKERRTPPA
;
A
#
# COMPACT_ATOMS: atom_id res chain seq x y z
N GLY A 1 -12.35 24.45 -11.23
CA GLY A 1 -13.07 23.36 -11.91
C GLY A 1 -13.15 22.09 -11.08
N LEU A 2 -11.99 21.49 -10.80
CA LEU A 2 -11.88 20.15 -10.19
C LEU A 2 -12.38 20.10 -8.74
N GLU A 3 -12.32 21.22 -8.01
CA GLU A 3 -12.81 21.39 -6.63
C GLU A 3 -14.32 21.13 -6.46
N ARG A 4 -15.06 21.01 -7.57
CA ARG A 4 -16.48 20.62 -7.56
C ARG A 4 -16.71 19.11 -7.41
N PHE A 5 -15.65 18.31 -7.48
CA PHE A 5 -15.71 16.86 -7.36
C PHE A 5 -15.10 16.40 -6.04
N SER A 6 -15.74 15.43 -5.37
CA SER A 6 -15.21 14.83 -4.14
C SER A 6 -14.15 13.78 -4.40
N HIS A 7 -14.13 13.17 -5.59
CA HIS A 7 -13.22 12.11 -5.97
C HIS A 7 -12.70 12.30 -7.39
N ILE A 8 -11.49 11.82 -7.62
CA ILE A 8 -10.81 11.87 -8.91
C ILE A 8 -10.12 10.54 -9.20
N TRP A 9 -10.01 10.21 -10.48
CA TRP A 9 -9.12 9.18 -10.98
C TRP A 9 -7.72 9.75 -11.18
N LEU A 10 -6.72 9.00 -10.73
CA LEU A 10 -5.33 9.19 -11.10
C LEU A 10 -4.87 8.03 -12.00
N LEU A 11 -4.11 8.37 -13.04
CA LEU A 11 -3.35 7.39 -13.84
C LEU A 11 -1.87 7.50 -13.51
N PRO A 12 -1.37 6.84 -12.45
CA PRO A 12 0.05 6.81 -12.13
C PRO A 12 0.83 5.92 -13.12
N SER A 13 2.07 6.26 -13.38
CA SER A 13 3.07 5.37 -13.99
C SER A 13 3.93 4.74 -12.91
N PHE A 14 4.25 3.46 -13.00
CA PHE A 14 5.06 2.73 -12.01
C PHE A 14 6.51 2.52 -12.49
N PRO A 15 7.39 3.53 -12.40
CA PRO A 15 8.76 3.45 -12.90
C PRO A 15 9.64 2.47 -12.12
N LEU A 16 9.25 2.13 -10.88
CA LEU A 16 9.99 1.19 -10.04
C LEU A 16 9.83 -0.28 -10.45
N ASN A 17 9.01 -0.57 -11.46
CA ASN A 17 8.84 -1.91 -12.02
C ASN A 17 10.09 -2.34 -12.79
N THR A 18 10.73 -3.42 -12.34
CA THR A 18 12.04 -3.88 -12.88
C THR A 18 11.97 -5.03 -13.88
N ASN A 19 10.79 -5.58 -14.19
CA ASN A 19 10.70 -6.70 -15.12
C ASN A 19 10.92 -6.19 -16.54
N THR A 20 11.92 -6.78 -17.19
CA THR A 20 12.24 -6.55 -18.60
C THR A 20 11.48 -7.47 -19.54
N ARG A 21 10.69 -8.40 -18.99
CA ARG A 21 9.94 -9.42 -19.73
C ARG A 21 8.49 -9.45 -19.32
N PHE A 22 7.63 -9.78 -20.28
CA PHE A 22 6.22 -10.03 -20.02
C PHE A 22 6.04 -11.30 -19.19
N VAL A 23 5.31 -11.18 -18.07
CA VAL A 23 4.96 -12.31 -17.20
C VAL A 23 3.44 -12.47 -17.23
N PRO A 24 2.90 -13.51 -17.88
CA PRO A 24 1.46 -13.64 -18.13
C PRO A 24 0.66 -14.05 -16.89
N LYS A 25 1.31 -14.60 -15.86
CA LYS A 25 0.68 -15.04 -14.62
C LYS A 25 1.27 -14.35 -13.40
N VAL A 26 0.42 -14.01 -12.44
CA VAL A 26 0.81 -13.39 -11.17
C VAL A 26 0.24 -14.18 -10.01
N HIS A 27 0.78 -13.94 -8.81
CA HIS A 27 0.32 -14.56 -7.57
C HIS A 27 -0.13 -13.47 -6.59
N PRO A 28 -1.37 -12.95 -6.71
CA PRO A 28 -1.91 -12.01 -5.76
C PRO A 28 -1.84 -12.59 -4.34
N PRO A 29 -1.44 -11.81 -3.32
CA PRO A 29 -1.37 -12.28 -1.93
C PRO A 29 -2.68 -12.94 -1.46
N ARG A 30 -3.82 -12.36 -1.84
CA ARG A 30 -5.18 -12.83 -1.54
C ARG A 30 -5.47 -14.26 -1.99
N LEU A 31 -4.74 -14.77 -3.00
CA LEU A 31 -4.94 -16.10 -3.55
C LEU A 31 -4.08 -17.19 -2.90
N ARG A 32 -3.35 -16.88 -1.81
CA ARG A 32 -2.61 -17.85 -0.99
C ARG A 32 -1.70 -18.78 -1.81
N GLY A 33 -1.01 -18.22 -2.79
CA GLY A 33 -0.07 -18.94 -3.64
C GLY A 33 -0.63 -19.40 -4.99
N ARG A 34 -1.96 -19.46 -5.17
CA ARG A 34 -2.55 -19.70 -6.50
C ARG A 34 -2.19 -18.56 -7.46
N SER A 35 -2.12 -18.89 -8.76
CA SER A 35 -1.82 -17.93 -9.82
C SER A 35 -3.04 -17.61 -10.67
N ILE A 36 -3.09 -16.40 -11.21
CA ILE A 36 -4.09 -15.94 -12.18
C ILE A 36 -3.41 -15.23 -13.33
N GLY A 37 -4.14 -15.03 -14.43
CA GLY A 37 -3.68 -14.18 -15.52
C GLY A 37 -3.40 -12.76 -15.05
N LEU A 38 -2.35 -12.13 -15.58
CA LEU A 38 -1.96 -10.76 -15.25
C LEU A 38 -3.11 -9.77 -15.43
N PHE A 39 -3.84 -9.88 -16.53
CA PHE A 39 -4.97 -9.00 -16.84
C PHE A 39 -6.24 -9.30 -16.02
N ALA A 40 -6.30 -10.45 -15.34
CA ALA A 40 -7.34 -10.73 -14.35
C ALA A 40 -6.98 -10.17 -12.95
N SER A 41 -5.92 -9.35 -12.85
CA SER A 41 -5.39 -8.81 -11.61
C SER A 41 -5.11 -7.30 -11.73
N ARG A 42 -4.80 -6.66 -10.59
CA ARG A 42 -4.25 -5.30 -10.52
C ARG A 42 -2.76 -5.27 -10.15
N ALA A 43 -1.99 -6.29 -10.53
CA ALA A 43 -0.55 -6.28 -10.28
C ALA A 43 0.11 -5.09 -11.02
N PRO A 44 1.04 -4.35 -10.39
CA PRO A 44 1.65 -3.17 -11.02
C PRO A 44 2.54 -3.53 -12.21
N GLN A 45 3.08 -4.75 -12.23
CA GLN A 45 4.06 -5.21 -13.19
C GLN A 45 3.41 -5.69 -14.50
N ARG A 46 3.11 -4.74 -15.38
CA ARG A 46 2.35 -4.92 -16.63
C ARG A 46 3.13 -4.43 -17.85
N PRO A 47 2.77 -4.83 -19.10
CA PRO A 47 3.39 -4.29 -20.32
C PRO A 47 3.39 -2.76 -20.34
N ASN A 48 2.25 -2.17 -19.99
CA ASN A 48 2.11 -0.74 -19.72
C ASN A 48 1.94 -0.59 -18.20
N PRO A 49 2.96 -0.11 -17.47
CA PRO A 49 2.96 -0.03 -16.01
C PRO A 49 2.12 1.17 -15.52
N ILE A 50 0.88 1.24 -15.98
CA ILE A 50 -0.09 2.29 -15.63
C ILE A 50 -1.02 1.73 -14.56
N GLY A 51 -1.12 2.43 -13.44
CA GLY A 51 -2.08 2.16 -12.39
C GLY A 51 -3.39 2.91 -12.59
N LEU A 52 -4.33 2.65 -11.69
CA LEU A 52 -5.61 3.33 -11.64
C LEU A 52 -6.00 3.47 -10.17
N SER A 53 -5.99 4.70 -9.67
CA SER A 53 -6.30 5.00 -8.27
C SER A 53 -7.51 5.93 -8.20
N LEU A 54 -8.56 5.48 -7.50
CA LEU A 54 -9.67 6.35 -7.11
C LEU A 54 -9.31 6.97 -5.78
N VAL A 55 -9.21 8.28 -5.74
CA VAL A 55 -8.79 9.02 -4.55
C VAL A 55 -9.80 10.11 -4.23
N ARG A 56 -9.88 10.47 -2.95
CA ARG A 56 -10.69 11.59 -2.51
C ARG A 56 -9.90 12.88 -2.68
N LEU A 57 -10.51 13.89 -3.30
CA LEU A 57 -9.96 15.22 -3.44
C LEU A 57 -10.41 16.06 -2.24
N GLU A 58 -9.47 16.40 -1.36
CA GLU A 58 -9.76 17.21 -0.18
C GLU A 58 -9.77 18.69 -0.52
N ARG A 59 -8.78 19.15 -1.30
CA ARG A 59 -8.70 20.54 -1.77
C ARG A 59 -7.77 20.70 -2.96
N VAL A 60 -8.01 21.76 -3.72
CA VAL A 60 -7.14 22.25 -4.81
C VAL A 60 -6.48 23.54 -4.33
N GLU A 61 -5.16 23.62 -4.42
CA GLU A 61 -4.38 24.81 -4.05
C GLU A 61 -3.38 25.11 -5.16
N GLY A 62 -3.71 26.09 -6.02
CA GLY A 62 -2.89 26.40 -7.19
C GLY A 62 -2.76 25.18 -8.12
N ASP A 63 -1.52 24.72 -8.29
CA ASP A 63 -1.16 23.52 -9.07
C ASP A 63 -1.10 22.24 -8.21
N THR A 64 -1.43 22.33 -6.92
CA THR A 64 -1.31 21.24 -5.96
C THR A 64 -2.68 20.65 -5.60
N LEU A 65 -2.79 19.33 -5.70
CA LEU A 65 -3.96 18.56 -5.28
C LEU A 65 -3.67 17.88 -3.94
N HIS A 66 -4.51 18.15 -2.94
CA HIS A 66 -4.44 17.49 -1.63
C HIS A 66 -5.44 16.35 -1.59
N LEU A 67 -4.94 15.14 -1.36
CA LEU A 67 -5.67 13.90 -1.61
C LEU A 67 -5.67 12.99 -0.39
N SER A 68 -6.71 12.17 -0.25
CA SER A 68 -6.77 11.08 0.73
C SER A 68 -7.14 9.75 0.06
N GLY A 69 -6.78 8.64 0.72
CA GLY A 69 -6.97 7.29 0.17
C GLY A 69 -6.00 6.92 -0.97
N VAL A 70 -4.83 7.56 -1.01
CA VAL A 70 -3.80 7.32 -2.03
C VAL A 70 -3.02 6.03 -1.74
N ASP A 71 -2.76 5.22 -2.77
CA ASP A 71 -2.03 3.95 -2.70
C ASP A 71 -0.69 4.00 -3.49
N LEU A 72 -0.09 5.17 -3.58
CA LEU A 72 1.09 5.46 -4.40
C LEU A 72 2.34 5.65 -3.54
N VAL A 73 3.50 5.27 -4.09
CA VAL A 73 4.80 5.57 -3.50
C VAL A 73 5.13 7.04 -3.76
N ASP A 74 5.82 7.68 -2.83
CA ASP A 74 6.32 9.05 -3.02
C ASP A 74 7.12 9.19 -4.33
N GLY A 75 6.93 10.32 -5.02
CA GLY A 75 7.53 10.59 -6.33
C GLY A 75 6.97 9.77 -7.50
N THR A 76 5.88 9.01 -7.32
CA THR A 76 5.22 8.30 -8.44
C THR A 76 4.70 9.30 -9.48
N PRO A 77 5.14 9.24 -10.75
CA PRO A 77 4.66 10.15 -11.78
C PRO A 77 3.17 9.95 -12.09
N ILE A 78 2.42 11.04 -12.20
CA ILE A 78 1.02 11.04 -12.61
C ILE A 78 0.93 11.40 -14.10
N LEU A 79 0.30 10.52 -14.88
CA LEU A 79 0.10 10.71 -16.32
C LEU A 79 -1.18 11.50 -16.64
N ASP A 80 -2.20 11.37 -15.79
CA ASP A 80 -3.52 11.95 -16.04
C ASP A 80 -4.31 12.10 -14.74
N VAL A 81 -5.24 13.07 -14.72
CA VAL A 81 -6.17 13.35 -13.62
C VAL A 81 -7.55 13.58 -14.21
N LYS A 82 -8.56 12.85 -13.75
CA LYS A 82 -9.95 12.97 -14.22
C LYS A 82 -10.93 13.03 -13.06
N PRO A 83 -12.03 13.79 -13.17
CA PRO A 83 -13.10 13.69 -12.18
C PRO A 83 -13.67 12.27 -12.18
N TYR A 84 -14.00 11.74 -10.99
CA TYR A 84 -14.84 10.56 -10.87
C TYR A 84 -16.30 10.98 -11.08
N ILE A 85 -16.97 10.39 -12.05
CA ILE A 85 -18.37 10.69 -12.39
C ILE A 85 -19.19 9.43 -12.10
N PRO A 86 -19.96 9.38 -11.00
CA PRO A 86 -20.71 8.18 -10.62
C PRO A 86 -21.59 7.62 -11.74
N GLU A 87 -22.21 8.49 -12.54
CA GLU A 87 -23.10 8.09 -13.63
C GLU A 87 -22.40 7.31 -14.75
N SER A 88 -21.10 7.58 -14.99
CA SER A 88 -20.32 6.88 -16.04
C SER A 88 -19.40 5.80 -15.47
N ASP A 89 -18.89 6.00 -14.26
CA ASP A 89 -17.80 5.20 -13.70
C ASP A 89 -18.29 4.11 -12.76
N CYS A 90 -19.50 4.25 -12.20
CA CYS A 90 -20.11 3.26 -11.33
C CYS A 90 -21.05 2.35 -12.13
N VAL A 91 -20.80 1.04 -12.06
CA VAL A 91 -21.70 0.02 -12.60
C VAL A 91 -22.25 -0.80 -11.42
N PRO A 92 -23.44 -0.46 -10.89
CA PRO A 92 -24.05 -1.21 -9.80
C PRO A 92 -24.23 -2.69 -10.18
N GLY A 93 -23.87 -3.59 -9.26
CA GLY A 93 -23.99 -5.04 -9.48
C GLY A 93 -22.89 -5.66 -10.35
N ALA A 94 -21.84 -4.92 -10.73
CA ALA A 94 -20.68 -5.51 -11.38
C ALA A 94 -20.03 -6.59 -10.47
N SER A 95 -19.76 -7.76 -11.03
CA SER A 95 -19.08 -8.84 -10.28
C SER A 95 -17.62 -8.49 -10.02
N ALA A 96 -17.15 -8.80 -8.82
CA ALA A 96 -15.75 -8.64 -8.43
C ALA A 96 -14.91 -9.90 -8.74
N GLY A 97 -15.50 -10.89 -9.41
CA GLY A 97 -14.84 -12.12 -9.86
C GLY A 97 -14.18 -12.88 -8.70
N TRP A 98 -12.96 -13.37 -8.91
CA TRP A 98 -12.23 -14.16 -7.91
C TRP A 98 -11.99 -13.43 -6.57
N THR A 99 -12.15 -12.10 -6.54
CA THR A 99 -11.91 -11.31 -5.33
C THR A 99 -13.00 -11.50 -4.27
N GLU A 100 -14.20 -11.94 -4.67
CA GLU A 100 -15.32 -12.27 -3.77
C GLU A 100 -14.95 -13.45 -2.86
N ASP A 101 -14.31 -14.47 -3.44
CA ASP A 101 -13.88 -15.69 -2.75
C ASP A 101 -12.54 -15.55 -2.00
N ALA A 102 -11.93 -14.36 -2.04
CA ALA A 102 -10.59 -14.12 -1.53
C ALA A 102 -10.50 -12.80 -0.76
N PRO A 103 -11.23 -12.61 0.36
CA PRO A 103 -11.17 -11.39 1.14
C PRO A 103 -9.77 -11.17 1.75
N PHE A 104 -9.46 -9.91 2.09
CA PHE A 104 -8.25 -9.61 2.85
C PHE A 104 -8.32 -10.28 4.23
N ALA A 105 -7.20 -10.86 4.66
CA ALA A 105 -7.07 -11.36 6.02
C ALA A 105 -6.97 -10.17 6.97
N ALA A 106 -8.04 -9.90 7.70
CA ALA A 106 -8.05 -8.87 8.74
C ALA A 106 -7.11 -9.29 9.88
N MET A 107 -6.32 -8.34 10.37
CA MET A 107 -5.47 -8.50 11.54
C MET A 107 -5.91 -7.52 12.63
N LYS A 108 -5.80 -7.96 13.88
CA LYS A 108 -5.83 -7.03 15.01
C LYS A 108 -4.53 -6.23 15.00
N VAL A 109 -4.60 -4.94 15.30
CA VAL A 109 -3.41 -4.11 15.45
C VAL A 109 -3.23 -3.76 16.92
N ALA A 110 -2.05 -4.03 17.45
CA ALA A 110 -1.65 -3.70 18.81
C ALA A 110 -0.40 -2.80 18.76
N PHE A 111 -0.17 -2.07 19.84
CA PHE A 111 0.96 -1.15 19.96
C PHE A 111 1.66 -1.42 21.29
N GLU A 112 2.97 -1.66 21.23
CA GLU A 112 3.80 -1.72 22.42
C GLU A 112 3.96 -0.33 23.05
N PRO A 113 4.21 -0.21 24.37
CA PRO A 113 4.39 1.08 25.04
C PRO A 113 5.42 1.97 24.35
N ARG A 114 6.57 1.40 23.95
CA ARG A 114 7.61 2.10 23.21
C ARG A 114 7.11 2.66 21.88
N ALA A 115 6.29 1.92 21.14
CA ALA A 115 5.74 2.40 19.88
C ALA A 115 4.83 3.61 20.09
N LEU A 116 4.06 3.66 21.18
CA LEU A 116 3.22 4.82 21.50
C LEU A 116 4.05 6.06 21.81
N GLU A 117 5.16 5.91 22.55
CA GLU A 117 6.12 7.00 22.81
C GLU A 117 6.76 7.50 21.50
N ASP A 118 7.21 6.57 20.65
CA ASP A 118 7.82 6.88 19.36
C ASP A 118 6.83 7.59 18.42
N ILE A 119 5.55 7.18 18.41
CA ILE A 119 4.48 7.83 17.65
C ILE A 119 4.29 9.28 18.12
N ALA A 120 4.16 9.51 19.42
CA ALA A 120 3.98 10.85 19.97
C ALA A 120 5.17 11.76 19.63
N ALA A 121 6.40 11.23 19.71
CA ALA A 121 7.61 11.96 19.32
C ALA A 121 7.62 12.28 17.81
N ALA A 122 7.22 11.34 16.95
CA ALA A 122 7.13 11.53 15.51
C ALA A 122 6.08 12.58 15.13
N GLU A 123 4.89 12.52 15.73
CA GLU A 123 3.80 13.48 15.51
C GLU A 123 4.21 14.91 15.89
N ALA A 124 4.83 15.08 17.07
CA ALA A 124 5.34 16.37 17.51
C ALA A 124 6.42 16.93 16.55
N ARG A 125 7.36 16.09 16.11
CA ARG A 125 8.46 16.46 15.23
C ARG A 125 7.98 16.83 13.82
N LEU A 126 7.06 16.05 13.27
CA LEU A 126 6.49 16.23 11.93
C LEU A 126 5.36 17.27 11.90
N LYS A 127 4.95 17.77 13.07
CA LYS A 127 3.79 18.67 13.23
C LYS A 127 2.54 18.08 12.57
N THR A 128 2.32 16.79 12.80
CA THR A 128 1.21 16.02 12.24
C THR A 128 0.48 15.26 13.33
N SER A 129 -0.63 14.64 12.98
CA SER A 129 -1.39 13.74 13.86
C SER A 129 -1.94 12.58 13.04
N GLY A 130 -2.35 11.51 13.70
CA GLY A 130 -2.99 10.38 13.06
C GLY A 130 -2.04 9.27 12.65
N ILE A 131 -0.78 9.26 13.11
CA ILE A 131 0.19 8.22 12.76
C ILE A 131 -0.29 6.86 13.29
N ARG A 132 -0.88 6.83 14.48
CA ARG A 132 -1.43 5.60 15.06
C ARG A 132 -2.57 5.02 14.20
N GLU A 133 -3.48 5.87 13.76
CA GLU A 133 -4.61 5.52 12.90
C GLU A 133 -4.10 5.02 11.55
N LEU A 134 -3.11 5.69 10.96
CA LEU A 134 -2.48 5.29 9.71
C LEU A 134 -1.79 3.92 9.82
N LEU A 135 -1.02 3.68 10.88
CA LEU A 135 -0.42 2.38 11.16
C LEU A 135 -1.47 1.30 11.35
N THR A 136 -2.57 1.63 12.03
CA THR A 136 -3.72 0.71 12.21
C THR A 136 -4.34 0.35 10.87
N GLN A 137 -4.58 1.33 9.99
CA GLN A 137 -5.14 1.09 8.66
C GLN A 137 -4.22 0.20 7.82
N ILE A 138 -2.92 0.51 7.78
CA ILE A 138 -1.91 -0.25 7.01
C ILE A 138 -1.82 -1.70 7.51
N LEU A 139 -1.72 -1.89 8.84
CA LEU A 139 -1.51 -3.20 9.45
C LEU A 139 -2.82 -3.97 9.72
N SER A 140 -3.98 -3.36 9.47
CA SER A 140 -5.27 -4.07 9.56
C SER A 140 -5.43 -5.16 8.51
N GLN A 141 -4.65 -5.10 7.42
CA GLN A 141 -4.58 -6.13 6.39
C GLN A 141 -3.18 -6.77 6.41
N ASP A 142 -3.10 -8.10 6.31
CA ASP A 142 -1.79 -8.77 6.28
C ASP A 142 -1.03 -8.42 5.00
N ILE A 143 -0.07 -7.49 5.13
CA ILE A 143 0.79 -7.01 4.04
C ILE A 143 1.93 -7.97 3.70
N ARG A 144 2.12 -9.05 4.48
CA ARG A 144 3.22 -10.00 4.25
C ARG A 144 2.96 -10.81 3.00
N ASN A 145 4.04 -11.17 2.29
CA ASN A 145 3.93 -12.07 1.16
C ASN A 145 3.68 -13.50 1.66
N PRO A 146 2.53 -14.16 1.36
CA PRO A 146 2.23 -15.50 1.87
C PRO A 146 3.22 -16.59 1.41
N ARG A 147 3.99 -16.31 0.36
CA ARG A 147 5.02 -17.22 -0.17
C ARG A 147 6.37 -17.07 0.52
N ASP A 148 6.58 -16.00 1.27
CA ASP A 148 7.84 -15.74 1.94
C ASP A 148 7.86 -16.36 3.34
N LYS A 149 8.37 -17.60 3.45
CA LYS A 149 8.43 -18.32 4.72
C LYS A 149 9.19 -17.55 5.81
N ALA A 150 10.17 -16.72 5.43
CA ALA A 150 10.94 -15.94 6.40
C ALA A 150 10.13 -14.76 6.96
N GLN A 151 9.34 -14.08 6.12
CA GLN A 151 8.40 -13.04 6.59
C GLN A 151 7.28 -13.62 7.46
N ASN A 152 6.82 -14.84 7.16
CA ASN A 152 5.69 -15.46 7.85
C ASN A 152 6.06 -16.17 9.16
N LYS A 153 7.32 -16.10 9.61
CA LYS A 153 7.71 -16.65 10.92
C LYS A 153 7.05 -15.82 12.03
N GLU A 154 6.34 -16.49 12.94
CA GLU A 154 5.68 -15.87 14.09
C GLU A 154 6.68 -15.03 14.92
N GLY A 155 6.25 -13.83 15.31
CA GLY A 155 7.05 -12.92 16.13
C GLY A 155 8.29 -12.34 15.42
N ARG A 156 8.44 -12.54 14.10
CA ARG A 156 9.54 -11.95 13.35
C ARG A 156 9.44 -10.43 13.36
N ASP A 157 10.56 -9.77 13.68
CA ASP A 157 10.72 -8.32 13.54
C ASP A 157 10.81 -7.93 12.06
N LEU A 158 9.76 -7.31 11.57
CA LEU A 158 9.56 -6.80 10.21
C LEU A 158 9.54 -5.27 10.22
N GLY A 159 9.75 -4.67 9.06
CA GLY A 159 9.75 -3.22 8.94
C GLY A 159 9.24 -2.76 7.59
N PHE A 160 8.60 -1.59 7.57
CA PHE A 160 8.26 -0.85 6.37
C PHE A 160 8.49 0.64 6.60
N PHE A 161 8.80 1.37 5.52
CA PHE A 161 8.98 2.81 5.59
C PHE A 161 7.62 3.51 5.60
N LEU A 162 7.49 4.49 6.48
CA LEU A 162 6.35 5.39 6.56
C LEU A 162 6.86 6.78 6.88
N LEU A 163 6.54 7.76 6.02
CA LEU A 163 7.09 9.11 6.11
C LEU A 163 8.63 9.06 6.16
N ASP A 164 9.23 9.55 7.24
CA ASP A 164 10.68 9.60 7.44
C ASP A 164 11.20 8.62 8.50
N PHE A 165 10.42 7.59 8.81
CA PHE A 165 10.79 6.53 9.75
C PHE A 165 10.48 5.13 9.21
N GLU A 166 11.10 4.13 9.81
CA GLU A 166 10.78 2.72 9.62
C GLU A 166 9.89 2.24 10.77
N ALA A 167 8.66 1.84 10.45
CA ALA A 167 7.74 1.25 11.42
C ALA A 167 8.10 -0.24 11.59
N ARG A 168 8.58 -0.61 12.77
CA ARG A 168 8.93 -1.98 13.12
C ARG A 168 7.75 -2.68 13.75
N PHE A 169 7.40 -3.87 13.25
CA PHE A 169 6.25 -4.62 13.71
C PHE A 169 6.54 -6.13 13.72
N SER A 170 5.71 -6.88 14.44
CA SER A 170 5.70 -8.35 14.36
C SER A 170 4.28 -8.85 14.18
N VAL A 171 4.12 -10.03 13.59
CA VAL A 171 2.82 -10.68 13.48
C VAL A 171 2.84 -11.99 14.26
N SER A 172 1.90 -12.14 15.17
CA SER A 172 1.69 -13.35 15.95
C SER A 172 0.20 -13.63 16.13
N ARG A 173 -0.25 -14.86 15.83
CA ARG A 173 -1.65 -15.31 16.03
C ARG A 173 -2.72 -14.34 15.47
N GLY A 174 -2.47 -13.76 14.29
CA GLY A 174 -3.41 -12.82 13.64
C GLY A 174 -3.42 -11.40 14.22
N THR A 175 -2.44 -11.06 15.06
CA THR A 175 -2.22 -9.70 15.58
C THR A 175 -0.92 -9.14 15.03
N ALA A 176 -0.97 -7.98 14.40
CA ALA A 176 0.21 -7.16 14.10
C ALA A 176 0.49 -6.23 15.29
N ALA A 177 1.60 -6.45 15.98
CA ALA A 177 2.06 -5.59 17.06
C ALA A 177 3.13 -4.62 16.53
N VAL A 178 2.85 -3.32 16.59
CA VAL A 178 3.84 -2.27 16.33
C VAL A 178 4.80 -2.20 17.52
N LEU A 179 6.08 -2.43 17.26
CA LEU A 179 7.13 -2.58 18.27
C LEU A 179 7.82 -1.25 18.59
N ARG A 180 8.14 -0.47 17.55
CA ARG A 180 8.89 0.81 17.64
C ARG A 180 8.90 1.53 16.28
N LEU A 181 9.23 2.82 16.29
CA LEU A 181 9.57 3.57 15.07
C LEU A 181 11.06 3.93 15.09
N GLU A 182 11.74 3.74 13.97
CA GLU A 182 13.18 4.05 13.83
C GLU A 182 13.38 5.20 12.84
N THR A 183 13.93 6.32 13.30
CA THR A 183 14.29 7.48 12.46
C THR A 183 15.71 7.34 11.90
N GLY A 184 15.99 7.99 10.76
CA GLY A 184 17.33 7.97 10.15
C GLY A 184 17.70 6.65 9.45
N SER A 185 16.79 5.69 9.40
CA SER A 185 16.91 4.49 8.57
C SER A 185 16.90 4.89 7.10
N LYS A 186 17.97 4.59 6.35
CA LYS A 186 17.96 4.75 4.89
C LYS A 186 17.08 3.67 4.28
N MET A 187 16.25 4.03 3.31
CA MET A 187 15.54 3.06 2.47
C MET A 187 16.56 2.23 1.67
N HIS A 188 17.07 1.17 2.28
CA HIS A 188 17.79 0.13 1.58
C HIS A 188 16.74 -0.68 0.82
N LYS A 189 16.47 -0.30 -0.43
CA LYS A 189 15.84 -1.20 -1.40
C LYS A 189 16.79 -2.38 -1.52
N LYS A 190 16.61 -3.42 -0.69
CA LYS A 190 17.37 -4.68 -0.81
C LYS A 190 17.33 -5.06 -2.28
N GLU A 191 18.51 -5.06 -2.91
CA GLU A 191 18.69 -5.68 -4.21
C GLU A 191 18.01 -7.04 -4.15
N ARG A 192 17.09 -7.29 -5.08
CA ARG A 192 16.37 -8.55 -5.16
C ARG A 192 17.41 -9.67 -5.11
N ARG A 193 17.36 -10.47 -4.04
CA ARG A 193 17.97 -11.80 -3.87
C ARG A 193 18.93 -12.16 -5.01
N THR A 194 20.22 -11.89 -4.84
CA THR A 194 21.24 -12.60 -5.60
C THR A 194 20.99 -14.09 -5.34
N PRO A 195 20.74 -14.93 -6.37
CA PRO A 195 20.65 -16.37 -6.18
C PRO A 195 21.96 -16.86 -5.54
N PRO A 196 21.94 -17.85 -4.63
CA PRO A 196 23.18 -18.48 -4.20
C PRO A 196 23.93 -19.00 -5.43
N ALA A 197 25.22 -18.70 -5.48
CA ALA A 197 26.16 -19.22 -6.47
C ALA A 197 26.28 -20.75 -6.38
#